data_AF-A0A3Q0RG26-F1
#
_entry.id   AF-A0A3Q0RG26-F1
#
_cell.length_a   1.000
_cell.length_b   1.000
_cell.length_c   1.000
_cell.angle_alpha   90.00
_cell.angle_beta   90.00
_cell.angle_gamma   90.00
#
_symmetry.space_group_name_H-M   'P 1'
#
loop_
_entity.id
_entity.type
_entity.pdbx_description
1 polymer ?
#
loop_
_entity_poly.entity_id
_entity_poly.type
_entity_poly.pdbx_seq_one_letter_code
_entity_poly.pdbx_strand_id
1 'polypeptide(L)'
;MDICVFLPQGIMRVQCVCLLLLLLSAPALSQSYKDFKRKHILPQKGSHNCNNMMININGRNECKSLNNFINTQVTLIVALCQFNKNGWITHKCDVIDCIMISSKPCRYQNLTLRKNKTIKCENGLPVHLQNRGRLRQ
;
A
#
# COMPACT_ATOMS: atom_id res chain seq x y z
N MET A 1 4.34 -35.36 3.73
CA MET A 1 2.91 -35.67 3.47
C MET A 1 2.58 -35.10 2.11
N ASP A 2 2.77 -35.92 1.08
CA ASP A 2 2.44 -35.59 -0.30
C ASP A 2 0.92 -35.64 -0.51
N ILE A 3 0.30 -34.47 -0.59
CA ILE A 3 -1.14 -34.30 -0.78
C ILE A 3 -1.61 -34.80 -2.16
N CYS A 4 -0.70 -35.15 -3.07
CA CYS A 4 -1.04 -35.54 -4.45
C CYS A 4 -1.15 -37.06 -4.69
N VAL A 5 -1.04 -37.92 -3.67
CA VAL A 5 -0.86 -39.37 -3.89
C VAL A 5 -2.18 -40.16 -4.01
N PHE A 6 -3.34 -39.62 -3.66
CA PHE A 6 -4.60 -40.37 -3.78
C PHE A 6 -5.69 -39.52 -4.44
N LEU A 7 -6.04 -39.84 -5.70
CA LEU A 7 -7.35 -39.70 -6.39
C LEU A 7 -7.16 -39.82 -7.95
N PRO A 8 -8.20 -40.01 -8.79
CA PRO A 8 -8.09 -40.68 -10.11
C PRO A 8 -7.43 -39.87 -11.25
N GLN A 9 -6.76 -40.60 -12.16
CA GLN A 9 -5.61 -40.19 -12.97
C GLN A 9 -5.83 -39.22 -14.17
N GLY A 10 -7.02 -38.68 -14.43
CA GLY A 10 -7.28 -37.86 -15.62
C GLY A 10 -7.70 -36.40 -15.36
N ILE A 11 -8.63 -36.19 -14.43
CA ILE A 11 -9.29 -34.89 -14.19
C ILE A 11 -8.50 -34.02 -13.20
N MET A 12 -7.71 -34.64 -12.32
CA MET A 12 -7.04 -33.93 -11.22
C MET A 12 -5.79 -33.14 -11.61
N ARG A 13 -5.09 -33.53 -12.69
CA ARG A 13 -3.85 -32.84 -13.09
C ARG A 13 -4.12 -31.38 -13.46
N VAL A 14 -5.25 -31.12 -14.14
CA VAL A 14 -5.65 -29.77 -14.53
C VAL A 14 -6.02 -28.93 -13.31
N GLN A 15 -6.75 -29.49 -12.35
CA GLN A 15 -7.13 -28.75 -11.13
C GLN A 15 -5.94 -28.39 -10.25
N CYS A 16 -4.95 -29.28 -10.10
CA CYS A 16 -3.72 -28.99 -9.38
C CYS A 16 -2.90 -27.88 -10.04
N VAL A 17 -2.79 -27.88 -11.37
CA VAL A 17 -2.09 -26.82 -12.11
C VAL A 17 -2.80 -25.47 -11.94
N CYS A 18 -4.14 -25.43 -12.03
CA CYS A 18 -4.90 -24.21 -11.80
C CYS A 18 -4.74 -23.66 -10.36
N LEU A 19 -4.75 -24.53 -9.34
CA LEU A 19 -4.49 -24.10 -7.96
C LEU A 19 -3.09 -23.53 -7.77
N LEU A 20 -2.07 -24.16 -8.36
CA LEU A 20 -0.69 -23.69 -8.30
C LEU A 20 -0.54 -22.33 -8.99
N LEU A 21 -1.13 -22.14 -10.18
CA LEU A 21 -1.14 -20.85 -10.89
C LEU A 21 -1.84 -19.75 -10.08
N LEU A 22 -2.96 -20.06 -9.41
CA LEU A 22 -3.65 -19.12 -8.54
C LEU A 22 -2.79 -18.73 -7.32
N LEU A 23 -2.11 -19.70 -6.68
CA LEU A 23 -1.21 -19.46 -5.55
C LEU A 23 0.00 -18.60 -5.93
N LEU A 24 0.56 -18.76 -7.14
CA LEU A 24 1.64 -17.91 -7.64
C LEU A 24 1.17 -16.48 -7.98
N SER A 25 -0.11 -16.28 -8.31
CA SER A 25 -0.66 -14.96 -8.64
C SER A 25 -0.96 -14.08 -7.42
N ALA A 26 -1.22 -14.70 -6.26
CA ALA A 26 -1.53 -14.00 -5.01
C ALA A 26 -0.44 -12.99 -4.55
N PRO A 27 0.87 -13.33 -4.55
CA PRO A 27 1.92 -12.38 -4.18
C PRO A 27 2.09 -11.24 -5.21
N ALA A 28 1.74 -11.45 -6.48
CA ALA A 28 1.83 -10.40 -7.51
C ALA A 28 0.83 -9.25 -7.29
N LEU A 29 -0.23 -9.48 -6.51
CA LEU A 29 -1.22 -8.47 -6.13
C LEU A 29 -0.86 -7.71 -4.85
N SER A 30 0.10 -8.21 -4.04
CA SER A 30 0.57 -7.50 -2.84
C SER A 30 1.55 -6.39 -3.23
N GLN A 31 1.38 -5.20 -2.67
CA GLN A 31 2.29 -4.08 -2.92
C GLN A 31 3.63 -4.33 -2.22
N SER A 32 4.75 -4.10 -2.90
CA SER A 32 6.07 -4.26 -2.28
C SER A 32 6.36 -3.15 -1.26
N TYR A 33 7.32 -3.37 -0.35
CA TYR A 33 7.84 -2.29 0.51
C TYR A 33 8.37 -1.09 -0.29
N LYS A 34 8.95 -1.34 -1.46
CA LYS A 34 9.42 -0.28 -2.38
C LYS A 34 8.25 0.58 -2.86
N ASP A 35 7.12 -0.04 -3.20
CA ASP A 35 5.91 0.66 -3.59
C ASP A 35 5.30 1.43 -2.43
N PHE A 36 5.24 0.83 -1.25
CA PHE A 36 4.78 1.49 -0.03
C PHE A 36 5.61 2.76 0.24
N LYS A 37 6.94 2.64 0.22
CA LYS A 37 7.85 3.78 0.44
C LYS A 37 7.60 4.90 -0.56
N ARG A 38 7.52 4.55 -1.86
CA ARG A 38 7.25 5.54 -2.92
C ARG A 38 5.90 6.23 -2.74
N LYS A 39 4.85 5.49 -2.35
CA LYS A 39 3.47 6.00 -2.32
C LYS A 39 3.10 6.72 -1.03
N HIS A 40 3.70 6.33 0.09
CA HIS A 40 3.19 6.66 1.42
C HIS A 40 4.23 7.23 2.38
N ILE A 41 5.52 7.23 2.04
CA ILE A 41 6.53 7.90 2.87
C ILE A 41 6.85 9.24 2.25
N LEU A 42 6.91 10.29 3.08
CA LEU A 42 7.29 11.62 2.59
C LEU A 42 8.69 11.56 1.95
N PRO A 43 8.86 12.03 0.70
CA PRO A 43 10.18 12.10 0.07
C PRO A 43 11.16 12.90 0.91
N GLN A 44 12.43 12.49 0.99
CA GLN A 44 13.45 13.24 1.74
C GLN A 44 13.97 14.47 0.99
N LYS A 45 13.78 14.52 -0.33
CA LYS A 45 14.28 15.57 -1.22
C LYS A 45 13.15 16.06 -2.11
N GLY A 46 13.27 17.32 -2.55
CA GLY A 46 12.30 17.96 -3.44
C GLY A 46 11.19 18.70 -2.70
N SER A 47 10.16 19.09 -3.44
CA SER A 47 9.03 19.82 -2.88
C SER A 47 8.05 18.89 -2.17
N HIS A 48 7.67 19.23 -0.94
CA HIS A 48 6.61 18.54 -0.19
C HIS A 48 5.21 19.10 -0.52
N ASN A 49 5.06 19.78 -1.66
CA ASN A 49 3.77 20.21 -2.17
C ASN A 49 3.05 19.01 -2.84
N CYS A 50 1.78 18.80 -2.48
CA CYS A 50 0.97 17.72 -3.03
C CYS A 50 0.86 17.73 -4.55
N ASN A 51 0.83 18.88 -5.22
CA ASN A 51 0.82 18.92 -6.68
C ASN A 51 2.07 18.26 -7.27
N ASN A 52 3.22 18.43 -6.63
CA ASN A 52 4.48 17.86 -7.09
C ASN A 52 4.62 16.39 -6.68
N MET A 53 4.28 16.06 -5.42
CA MET A 53 4.36 14.69 -4.93
C MET A 53 3.41 13.75 -5.67
N MET A 54 2.22 14.22 -6.04
CA MET A 54 1.20 13.39 -6.70
C MET A 54 1.53 13.07 -8.17
N ILE A 55 2.49 13.75 -8.81
CA ILE A 55 2.93 13.46 -10.19
C ILE A 55 3.34 11.99 -10.34
N ASN A 56 4.04 11.45 -9.35
CA ASN A 56 4.53 10.06 -9.36
C ASN A 56 3.53 9.04 -8.79
N ILE A 57 2.39 9.51 -8.29
CA ILE A 57 1.35 8.69 -7.67
C ILE A 57 0.15 8.49 -8.61
N ASN A 58 -0.14 9.51 -9.40
CA ASN A 58 -1.24 9.51 -10.35
C ASN A 58 -0.95 8.57 -11.53
N GLY A 59 -2.02 7.97 -12.06
CA GLY A 59 -1.95 7.20 -13.29
C GLY A 59 -1.95 8.11 -14.52
N ARG A 60 -1.74 7.54 -15.71
CA ARG A 60 -1.94 8.30 -16.96
C ARG A 60 -3.41 8.70 -17.03
N ASN A 61 -3.67 10.02 -17.06
CA ASN A 61 -5.02 10.62 -17.08
C ASN A 61 -5.89 10.33 -15.85
N GLU A 62 -5.32 9.85 -14.75
CA GLU A 62 -6.06 9.50 -13.53
C GLU A 62 -5.52 10.23 -12.31
N CYS A 63 -6.29 11.19 -11.79
CA CYS A 63 -5.99 11.86 -10.53
C CYS A 63 -6.56 11.03 -9.37
N LYS A 64 -5.71 10.58 -8.44
CA LYS A 64 -6.22 10.01 -7.19
C LYS A 64 -6.95 11.08 -6.38
N SER A 65 -8.09 10.74 -5.82
CA SER A 65 -8.88 11.66 -4.99
C SER A 65 -8.20 12.01 -3.67
N LEU A 66 -7.48 11.05 -3.08
CA LEU A 66 -6.74 11.20 -1.83
C LEU A 66 -5.48 10.33 -1.85
N ASN A 67 -4.37 10.90 -1.41
CA ASN A 67 -3.20 10.13 -0.98
C ASN A 67 -2.67 10.67 0.34
N ASN A 68 -2.04 9.80 1.13
CA ASN A 68 -1.52 10.14 2.44
C ASN A 68 -0.01 9.87 2.43
N PHE A 69 0.78 10.87 2.78
CA PHE A 69 2.22 10.77 2.98
C PHE A 69 2.54 10.86 4.46
N ILE A 70 3.13 9.81 5.02
CA ILE A 70 3.62 9.76 6.39
C ILE A 70 4.87 10.64 6.48
N ASN A 71 4.77 11.69 7.28
CA ASN A 71 5.86 12.59 7.65
C ASN A 71 6.47 12.14 8.98
N THR A 72 6.85 10.87 9.05
CA THR A 72 7.51 10.27 10.21
C THR A 72 8.71 9.49 9.69
N GLN A 73 9.76 9.36 10.49
CA GLN A 73 10.96 8.64 10.08
C GLN A 73 10.60 7.23 9.62
N VAL A 74 11.03 6.87 8.40
CA VAL A 74 10.72 5.58 7.79
C VAL A 74 11.23 4.41 8.63
N THR A 75 12.35 4.59 9.33
CA THR A 75 12.94 3.62 10.26
C THR A 75 11.98 3.25 11.38
N LEU A 76 11.22 4.22 11.92
CA LEU A 76 10.21 3.96 12.92
C LEU A 76 9.05 3.12 12.35
N ILE A 77 8.60 3.43 11.13
CA ILE A 77 7.55 2.62 10.48
C ILE A 77 8.02 1.18 10.22
N VAL A 78 9.28 1.00 9.82
CA VAL A 78 9.86 -0.34 9.64
C VAL A 78 9.98 -1.07 10.98
N ALA A 79 10.43 -0.39 12.05
CA ALA A 79 10.55 -0.97 13.38
C ALA A 79 9.20 -1.49 13.91
N LEU A 80 8.11 -0.75 13.67
CA LEU A 80 6.75 -1.24 14.01
C LEU A 80 6.47 -2.61 13.38
N CYS A 81 6.77 -2.78 12.09
CA CYS A 81 6.59 -4.06 11.42
C CYS A 81 7.59 -5.13 11.87
N GLN A 82 8.78 -4.78 12.37
CA GLN A 82 9.70 -5.78 12.93
C GLN A 82 9.14 -6.47 14.18
N PHE A 83 8.43 -5.73 15.03
CA PHE A 83 7.76 -6.28 16.21
C PHE A 83 6.51 -7.10 15.85
N ASN A 84 5.79 -6.73 14.79
CA ASN A 84 4.64 -7.48 14.30
C ASN A 84 4.82 -7.78 12.81
N LYS A 85 5.52 -8.89 12.55
CA LYS A 85 6.03 -9.26 11.22
C LYS A 85 4.95 -9.42 10.16
N ASN A 86 3.78 -9.94 10.55
CA ASN A 86 2.69 -10.25 9.65
C ASN A 86 1.36 -9.82 10.29
N GLY A 87 0.70 -8.82 9.71
CA GLY A 87 -0.57 -8.35 10.24
C GLY A 87 -0.83 -6.87 9.95
N TRP A 88 -1.72 -6.28 10.76
CA TRP A 88 -2.07 -4.87 10.69
C TRP A 88 -1.69 -4.18 12.00
N ILE A 89 -1.03 -3.04 11.89
CA ILE A 89 -0.64 -2.19 13.02
C ILE A 89 -1.29 -0.84 12.85
N THR A 90 -1.79 -0.27 13.94
CA THR A 90 -2.26 1.13 13.95
C THR A 90 -1.31 1.98 14.77
N HIS A 91 -0.80 3.06 14.18
CA HIS A 91 0.12 3.98 14.83
C HIS A 91 -0.26 5.44 14.54
N LYS A 92 -0.02 6.33 15.50
CA LYS A 92 -0.32 7.76 15.35
C LYS A 92 0.86 8.46 14.68
N CYS A 93 0.70 8.86 13.42
CA CYS A 93 1.75 9.50 12.63
C CYS A 93 1.39 10.95 12.33
N ASP A 94 2.42 11.76 12.08
CA ASP A 94 2.26 13.01 11.34
C ASP A 94 2.11 12.67 9.86
N VAL A 95 1.10 13.25 9.22
CA VAL A 95 0.69 12.90 7.85
C VAL A 95 0.38 14.15 7.07
N ILE A 96 0.76 14.16 5.79
CA ILE A 96 0.31 15.11 4.79
C ILE A 96 -0.71 14.40 3.89
N ASP A 97 -1.96 14.83 3.98
CA ASP A 97 -3.01 14.41 3.06
C ASP A 97 -2.99 15.29 1.82
N CYS A 98 -2.91 14.65 0.65
CA CYS A 98 -3.11 15.27 -0.65
C CYS A 98 -4.53 15.02 -1.11
N ILE A 99 -5.38 16.03 -0.99
CA ILE A 99 -6.81 15.94 -1.33
C ILE A 99 -7.02 16.63 -2.67
N MET A 100 -7.60 15.92 -3.63
CA MET A 100 -7.87 16.45 -4.96
C MET A 100 -8.90 17.59 -4.89
N ILE A 101 -8.57 18.71 -5.54
CA ILE A 101 -9.46 19.88 -5.70
C ILE A 101 -9.84 20.13 -7.16
N SER A 102 -9.05 19.62 -8.12
CA SER A 102 -9.40 19.58 -9.54
C SER A 102 -8.81 18.32 -10.18
N SER A 103 -9.53 17.73 -11.13
CA SER A 103 -9.08 16.56 -11.89
C SER A 103 -8.49 16.92 -13.26
N LYS A 104 -8.71 18.14 -13.76
CA LYS A 104 -8.21 18.57 -15.07
C LYS A 104 -7.84 20.07 -15.03
N PRO A 105 -6.54 20.42 -14.87
CA PRO A 105 -5.43 19.54 -14.51
C PRO A 105 -5.56 19.00 -13.07
N CYS A 106 -4.87 17.89 -12.75
CA CYS A 106 -4.84 17.41 -11.36
C CYS A 106 -4.27 18.49 -10.43
N ARG A 107 -5.07 18.94 -9.47
CA ARG A 107 -4.65 19.88 -8.43
C ARG A 107 -5.04 19.34 -7.06
N TYR A 108 -4.21 19.64 -6.08
CA TYR A 108 -4.31 19.12 -4.73
C TYR A 108 -4.12 20.22 -3.70
N GLN A 109 -4.87 20.11 -2.61
CA GLN A 109 -4.59 20.85 -1.37
C GLN A 109 -3.75 19.97 -0.43
N ASN A 110 -2.91 20.62 0.37
CA ASN A 110 -2.14 19.98 1.45
C ASN A 110 -2.92 20.09 2.75
N LEU A 111 -3.06 18.99 3.48
CA LEU A 111 -3.61 19.00 4.83
C LEU A 111 -2.69 18.20 5.76
N THR A 112 -1.99 18.91 6.65
CA THR A 112 -1.09 18.30 7.63
C THR A 112 -1.83 18.02 8.92
N LEU A 113 -1.82 16.77 9.36
CA LEU A 113 -2.53 16.31 10.55
C LEU A 113 -1.75 15.22 11.26
N ARG A 114 -1.94 15.12 12.58
CA ARG A 114 -1.46 13.98 13.37
C ARG A 114 -2.62 13.01 13.62
N LYS A 115 -2.60 11.83 12.99
CA LYS A 115 -3.72 10.87 13.05
C LYS A 115 -3.26 9.42 13.03
N ASN A 116 -4.15 8.54 13.49
CA ASN A 116 -3.93 7.10 13.45
C ASN A 116 -3.91 6.60 12.00
N LYS A 117 -2.91 5.77 11.70
CA LYS A 117 -2.69 5.12 10.41
C LYS A 117 -2.56 3.63 10.61
N THR A 118 -3.31 2.89 9.80
CA THR A 118 -3.30 1.43 9.81
C THR A 118 -2.42 0.94 8.67
N ILE A 119 -1.39 0.19 9.00
CA ILE A 119 -0.31 -0.25 8.13
C ILE A 119 -0.31 -1.78 8.11
N LYS A 120 -0.31 -2.37 6.92
CA LYS A 120 -0.12 -3.82 6.76
C LYS A 120 1.37 -4.11 6.75
N CYS A 121 1.78 -5.07 7.56
CA CYS A 121 3.14 -5.60 7.60
C CYS A 121 3.16 -7.02 7.01
N GLU A 122 4.16 -7.30 6.20
CA GLU A 122 4.47 -8.63 5.67
C GLU A 122 5.96 -8.86 5.81
N ASN A 123 6.35 -9.98 6.41
CA ASN A 123 7.75 -10.36 6.67
C ASN A 123 8.58 -9.25 7.34
N GLY A 124 7.97 -8.49 8.24
CA GLY A 124 8.65 -7.41 8.97
C GLY A 124 8.75 -6.09 8.22
N LEU A 125 8.12 -5.96 7.05
CA LEU A 125 8.14 -4.76 6.22
C LEU A 125 6.74 -4.19 5.99
N PRO A 126 6.57 -2.86 5.94
CA PRO A 126 5.30 -2.25 5.62
C PRO A 126 5.02 -2.36 4.12
N VAL A 127 3.85 -2.88 3.76
CA VAL A 127 3.48 -3.15 2.36
C VAL A 127 2.24 -2.39 1.90
N HIS A 128 1.37 -1.98 2.84
CA HIS A 128 0.14 -1.26 2.51
C HIS A 128 -0.22 -0.24 3.59
N LEU A 129 -0.68 0.94 3.16
CA LEU A 129 -1.28 1.94 4.03
C LEU A 129 -2.78 1.98 3.79
N GLN A 130 -3.58 1.75 4.83
CA GLN A 130 -5.02 1.88 4.71
C GLN A 130 -5.38 3.36 4.51
N ASN A 131 -5.75 3.70 3.28
CA ASN A 131 -6.33 5.00 2.96
C ASN A 131 -7.81 4.98 3.34
N ARG A 132 -8.13 5.25 4.60
CA ARG A 132 -9.50 5.64 4.95
C ARG A 132 -9.72 7.04 4.40
N GLY A 133 -10.39 7.12 3.24
CA GLY A 133 -10.99 8.36 2.80
C GLY A 133 -11.94 8.84 3.88
N ARG A 134 -11.86 10.13 4.22
CA ARG A 134 -12.97 10.78 4.90
C ARG A 134 -14.11 10.74 3.87
N LEU A 135 -14.95 9.71 3.93
CA LEU A 135 -16.30 9.82 3.38
C LEU A 135 -16.86 11.05 4.06
N ARG A 136 -17.12 12.10 3.29
CA ARG A 136 -17.98 13.18 3.73
C ARG A 136 -19.31 12.50 4.06
N GLN A 137 -19.59 12.36 5.35
CA GLN A 137 -20.94 12.47 5.89
C GLN A 137 -20.91 13.71 6.76
#